data_AF-A0A3N5FV24-F1
#
_entry.id   AF-A0A3N5FV24-F1
#
_cell.length_a   1.000
_cell.length_b   1.000
_cell.length_c   1.000
_cell.angle_alpha   90.00
_cell.angle_beta   90.00
_cell.angle_gamma   90.00
#
_symmetry.space_group_name_H-M   'P 1'
#
loop_
_entity.id
_entity.type
_entity.pdbx_description
1 polymer ?
#
loop_
_entity_poly.entity_id
_entity_poly.type
_entity_poly.pdbx_seq_one_letter_code
_entity_poly.pdbx_strand_id
1 'polypeptide(L)'
;FAVMSFIMTATPVSMHVMDHYSVETTTWVIQSHVLAMYLPSLFSGGVIARFGERNTMLFGGGLLSMCALVSLLGQHVLHYWLGLVALGVGWNLLFVSGTTLLARTFRGADRHRAQAINEFTVFGSQACASLLAGLAVQQIGWLMLNLATVPLLVAMFLAASRLRVEPAHAAPDGHAGRIADGG
;
A
#
# COMPACT_ATOMS: atom_id res chain seq x y z
N PHE A 1 1.77 4.94 0.95
CA PHE A 1 3.20 5.12 1.25
C PHE A 1 3.40 5.82 2.58
N ALA A 2 3.04 7.10 2.72
CA ALA A 2 3.17 7.84 3.99
C ALA A 2 2.70 7.06 5.23
N VAL A 3 1.47 6.51 5.23
CA VAL A 3 0.94 5.70 6.35
C VAL A 3 1.83 4.51 6.70
N MET A 4 2.31 3.78 5.68
CA MET A 4 3.18 2.63 5.88
C MET A 4 4.51 3.05 6.50
N SER A 5 5.17 4.06 5.93
CA SER A 5 6.45 4.55 6.42
C SER A 5 6.31 5.11 7.85
N PHE A 6 5.24 5.84 8.12
CA PHE A 6 4.96 6.44 9.43
C PHE A 6 4.81 5.38 10.52
N ILE A 7 3.94 4.39 10.32
CA ILE A 7 3.71 3.32 11.31
C ILE A 7 4.94 2.44 11.44
N MET A 8 5.54 2.00 10.33
CA MET A 8 6.70 1.12 10.33
C MET A 8 7.90 1.77 11.05
N THR A 9 8.18 3.05 10.80
CA THR A 9 9.28 3.77 11.48
C THR A 9 8.99 4.00 12.96
N ALA A 10 7.74 4.22 13.36
CA ALA A 10 7.35 4.41 14.76
C ALA A 10 7.33 3.10 15.57
N THR A 11 7.06 1.97 14.92
CA THR A 11 6.89 0.65 15.57
C THR A 11 8.08 0.21 16.43
N PRO A 12 9.34 0.20 15.94
CA PRO A 12 10.46 -0.24 16.75
C PRO A 12 10.70 0.69 17.95
N VAL A 13 10.40 1.98 17.82
CA VAL A 13 10.47 2.93 18.93
C VAL A 13 9.39 2.58 19.97
N SER A 14 8.15 2.37 19.55
CA SER A 14 7.08 1.97 20.47
C SER A 14 7.38 0.65 21.16
N MET A 15 7.75 -0.40 20.40
CA MET A 15 7.96 -1.74 20.95
C MET A 15 9.18 -1.81 21.86
N HIS A 16 10.35 -1.34 21.42
CA HIS A 16 11.60 -1.55 22.13
C HIS A 16 11.88 -0.47 23.17
N VAL A 17 11.63 0.80 22.82
CA VAL A 17 11.99 1.93 23.69
C VAL A 17 10.90 2.20 24.73
N MET A 18 9.63 2.17 24.32
CA MET A 18 8.50 2.53 25.21
C MET A 18 7.92 1.32 25.95
N ASP A 19 7.70 0.21 25.25
CA ASP A 19 7.08 -0.99 25.82
C ASP A 19 8.11 -2.05 26.27
N HIS A 20 9.41 -1.75 26.12
CA HIS A 20 10.54 -2.55 26.61
C HIS A 20 10.59 -4.00 26.10
N TYR A 21 9.98 -4.30 24.95
CA TYR A 21 10.16 -5.59 24.29
C TYR A 21 11.61 -5.78 23.83
N SER A 22 12.05 -7.03 23.69
CA SER A 22 13.41 -7.32 23.23
C SER A 22 13.63 -6.86 21.79
N VAL A 23 14.90 -6.57 21.45
CA VAL A 23 15.31 -6.27 20.06
C VAL A 23 14.98 -7.44 19.14
N GLU A 24 15.13 -8.67 19.62
CA GLU A 24 14.81 -9.88 18.86
C GLU A 24 13.33 -9.94 18.47
N THR A 25 12.42 -9.76 19.42
CA THR A 25 10.97 -9.76 19.15
C THR A 25 10.58 -8.62 18.22
N THR A 26 11.13 -7.42 18.44
CA THR A 26 10.88 -6.27 17.56
C THR A 26 11.37 -6.55 16.14
N THR A 27 12.57 -7.12 15.99
CA THR A 27 13.15 -7.47 14.69
C THR A 27 12.30 -8.50 13.96
N TRP A 28 11.82 -9.54 14.67
CA TRP A 28 10.94 -10.56 14.08
C TRP A 28 9.63 -9.97 13.54
N VAL A 29 9.03 -9.01 14.25
CA VAL A 29 7.84 -8.29 13.78
C VAL A 29 8.14 -7.48 12.51
N ILE A 30 9.26 -6.74 12.48
CA ILE A 30 9.67 -5.97 11.30
C ILE A 30 10.01 -6.87 10.11
N GLN A 31 10.67 -8.01 10.33
CA GLN A 31 10.95 -8.99 9.27
C GLN A 31 9.66 -9.57 8.69
N SER A 32 8.69 -9.91 9.56
CA SER A 32 7.37 -10.38 9.13
C SER A 32 6.64 -9.35 8.26
N HIS A 33 6.73 -8.06 8.62
CA HIS A 33 6.21 -6.97 7.82
C HIS A 33 6.84 -6.91 6.43
N VAL A 34 8.18 -6.93 6.36
CA VAL A 34 8.90 -6.87 5.08
C VAL A 34 8.55 -8.08 4.20
N LEU A 35 8.44 -9.28 4.79
CA LEU A 35 7.96 -10.45 4.07
C LEU A 35 6.54 -10.22 3.53
N ALA A 36 5.63 -9.69 4.35
CA ALA A 36 4.27 -9.35 3.95
C ALA A 36 4.19 -8.25 2.88
N MET A 37 5.20 -7.39 2.74
CA MET A 37 5.26 -6.40 1.66
C MET A 37 5.59 -7.01 0.30
N TYR A 38 6.42 -8.06 0.24
CA TYR A 38 6.96 -8.55 -1.03
C TYR A 38 6.43 -9.93 -1.44
N LEU A 39 6.14 -10.81 -0.47
CA LEU A 39 5.63 -12.15 -0.74
C LEU A 39 4.29 -12.13 -1.52
N PRO A 40 3.33 -11.24 -1.23
CA PRO A 40 2.07 -11.20 -1.98
C PRO A 40 2.26 -10.87 -3.47
N SER A 41 3.33 -10.16 -3.85
CA SER A 41 3.59 -9.74 -5.25
C SER A 41 3.55 -10.89 -6.26
N LEU A 42 3.89 -12.12 -5.82
CA LEU A 42 3.82 -13.32 -6.64
C LEU A 42 2.39 -13.61 -7.15
N PHE A 43 1.38 -13.14 -6.42
CA PHE A 43 -0.03 -13.37 -6.69
C PHE A 43 -0.78 -12.08 -7.03
N SER A 44 -0.26 -10.90 -6.64
CA SER A 44 -0.93 -9.60 -6.80
C SER A 44 -1.33 -9.30 -8.24
N GLY A 45 -0.54 -9.73 -9.22
CA GLY A 45 -0.88 -9.58 -10.64
C GLY A 45 -2.16 -10.35 -11.02
N GLY A 46 -2.31 -11.58 -10.54
CA GLY A 46 -3.51 -12.40 -10.75
C GLY A 46 -4.73 -11.84 -10.01
N VAL A 47 -4.53 -11.28 -8.80
CA VAL A 47 -5.58 -10.58 -8.05
C VAL A 47 -6.09 -9.38 -8.84
N ILE A 48 -5.20 -8.54 -9.38
CA ILE A 48 -5.59 -7.38 -10.19
C ILE A 48 -6.27 -7.81 -11.48
N ALA A 49 -5.76 -8.83 -12.17
CA ALA A 49 -6.38 -9.35 -13.38
C ALA A 49 -7.82 -9.85 -13.14
N ARG A 50 -8.09 -10.44 -11.97
CA ARG A 50 -9.40 -11.00 -11.63
C ARG A 50 -10.38 -9.98 -11.05
N PHE A 51 -9.91 -9.08 -10.17
CA PHE A 51 -10.77 -8.17 -9.42
C PHE A 51 -10.72 -6.71 -9.91
N GLY A 52 -9.74 -6.37 -10.75
CA GLY A 52 -9.48 -5.01 -11.23
C GLY A 52 -8.68 -4.16 -10.24
N GLU A 53 -8.12 -3.06 -10.74
CA GLU A 53 -7.27 -2.16 -9.96
C GLU A 53 -8.05 -1.52 -8.80
N ARG A 54 -9.25 -1.00 -9.06
CA ARG A 54 -10.07 -0.31 -8.05
C ARG A 54 -10.41 -1.20 -6.87
N ASN A 55 -10.91 -2.42 -7.10
CA ASN A 55 -11.27 -3.31 -6.01
C ASN A 55 -10.02 -3.74 -5.23
N THR A 56 -8.91 -4.00 -5.92
CA THR A 56 -7.63 -4.31 -5.28
C THR A 56 -7.15 -3.15 -4.39
N MET A 57 -7.31 -1.90 -4.83
CA MET A 57 -7.02 -0.72 -4.00
C MET A 57 -7.91 -0.66 -2.75
N LEU A 58 -9.20 -0.92 -2.88
CA LEU A 58 -10.13 -0.91 -1.74
C LEU A 58 -9.79 -2.00 -0.73
N PHE A 59 -9.44 -3.22 -1.19
CA PHE A 59 -8.96 -4.28 -0.32
C PHE A 59 -7.67 -3.90 0.40
N GLY A 60 -6.70 -3.32 -0.32
CA GLY A 60 -5.45 -2.84 0.28
C GLY A 60 -5.69 -1.75 1.32
N GLY A 61 -6.56 -0.78 1.04
CA GLY A 61 -7.01 0.22 2.00
C GLY A 61 -7.67 -0.38 3.23
N GLY A 62 -8.50 -1.42 3.04
CA GLY A 62 -9.14 -2.15 4.14
C GLY A 62 -8.13 -2.82 5.07
N LEU A 63 -7.06 -3.38 4.54
CA LEU A 63 -5.97 -3.96 5.34
C LEU A 63 -5.17 -2.88 6.10
N LEU A 64 -4.96 -1.71 5.51
CA LEU A 64 -4.38 -0.56 6.22
C LEU A 64 -5.31 -0.08 7.36
N SER A 65 -6.62 -0.06 7.14
CA SER A 65 -7.59 0.23 8.21
C SER A 65 -7.58 -0.84 9.29
N MET A 66 -7.44 -2.12 8.93
CA MET A 66 -7.28 -3.20 9.89
C MET A 66 -6.03 -3.00 10.75
N CYS A 67 -4.90 -2.55 10.17
CA CYS A 67 -3.71 -2.18 10.93
C CYS A 67 -4.03 -1.11 11.97
N ALA A 68 -4.67 -0.01 11.57
CA ALA A 68 -5.06 1.05 12.50
C ALA A 68 -5.99 0.52 13.60
N LEU A 69 -7.01 -0.27 13.25
CA LEU A 69 -7.95 -0.85 14.22
C LEU A 69 -7.26 -1.78 15.22
N VAL A 70 -6.41 -2.69 14.77
CA VAL A 70 -5.67 -3.60 15.65
C VAL A 70 -4.78 -2.82 16.61
N SER A 71 -4.14 -1.74 16.14
CA SER A 71 -3.36 -0.85 17.01
C SER A 71 -4.19 -0.12 18.07
N LEU A 72 -5.49 0.11 17.83
CA LEU A 72 -6.40 0.69 18.83
C LEU A 72 -6.86 -0.32 19.88
N LEU A 73 -6.80 -1.63 19.57
CA LEU A 73 -7.22 -2.70 20.49
C LEU A 73 -6.17 -2.99 21.57
N GLY A 74 -4.89 -2.71 21.33
CA GLY A 74 -3.84 -2.86 22.32
C GLY A 74 -2.41 -2.80 21.77
N GLN A 75 -1.44 -2.90 22.68
CA GLN A 75 0.00 -2.83 22.42
C GLN A 75 0.74 -4.11 22.88
N HIS A 76 0.12 -5.27 22.70
CA HIS A 76 0.84 -6.54 22.83
C HIS A 76 1.58 -6.88 21.54
N VAL A 77 2.62 -7.70 21.62
CA VAL A 77 3.40 -8.19 20.45
C VAL A 77 2.49 -8.67 19.31
N LEU A 78 1.39 -9.38 19.64
CA LEU A 78 0.45 -9.87 18.63
C LEU A 78 -0.29 -8.74 17.90
N HIS A 79 -0.61 -7.63 18.58
CA HIS A 79 -1.23 -6.46 17.95
C HIS A 79 -0.27 -5.79 16.96
N TYR A 80 0.98 -5.59 17.38
CA TYR A 80 2.03 -5.09 16.49
C TYR A 80 2.22 -6.00 15.29
N TRP A 81 2.34 -7.31 15.51
CA TRP A 81 2.56 -8.28 14.45
C TRP A 81 1.39 -8.33 13.45
N LEU A 82 0.16 -8.51 13.93
CA LEU A 82 -1.03 -8.54 13.07
C LEU A 82 -1.20 -7.22 12.31
N GLY A 83 -1.01 -6.09 13.01
CA GLY A 83 -1.10 -4.76 12.41
C GLY A 83 -0.07 -4.58 11.30
N LEU A 84 1.20 -4.92 11.56
CA LEU A 84 2.28 -4.73 10.59
C LEU A 84 2.21 -5.71 9.42
N VAL A 85 1.76 -6.95 9.63
CA VAL A 85 1.52 -7.88 8.53
C VAL A 85 0.38 -7.37 7.65
N ALA A 86 -0.74 -6.95 8.22
CA ALA A 86 -1.86 -6.36 7.47
C ALA A 86 -1.41 -5.09 6.72
N LEU A 87 -0.61 -4.23 7.36
CA LEU A 87 -0.01 -3.04 6.74
C LEU A 87 0.86 -3.41 5.53
N GLY A 88 1.69 -4.45 5.64
CA GLY A 88 2.58 -4.90 4.57
C GLY A 88 1.80 -5.43 3.37
N VAL A 89 0.84 -6.32 3.60
CA VAL A 89 -0.01 -6.87 2.53
C VAL A 89 -0.87 -5.77 1.89
N GLY A 90 -1.48 -4.90 2.70
CA GLY A 90 -2.30 -3.80 2.20
C GLY A 90 -1.49 -2.80 1.37
N TRP A 91 -0.28 -2.48 1.81
CA TRP A 91 0.65 -1.64 1.06
C TRP A 91 1.01 -2.27 -0.30
N ASN A 92 1.26 -3.59 -0.33
CA ASN A 92 1.55 -4.29 -1.58
C ASN A 92 0.41 -4.15 -2.60
N LEU A 93 -0.82 -4.45 -2.18
CA LEU A 93 -1.98 -4.36 -3.06
C LEU A 93 -2.17 -2.95 -3.61
N LEU A 94 -2.00 -1.92 -2.76
CA LEU A 94 -2.04 -0.52 -3.16
C LEU A 94 -0.90 -0.16 -4.13
N PHE A 95 0.31 -0.65 -3.88
CA PHE A 95 1.48 -0.41 -4.73
C PHE A 95 1.26 -0.98 -6.14
N VAL A 96 0.91 -2.27 -6.24
CA VAL A 96 0.77 -2.94 -7.53
C VAL A 96 -0.43 -2.39 -8.30
N SER A 97 -1.58 -2.18 -7.64
CA SER A 97 -2.76 -1.62 -8.31
C SER A 97 -2.56 -0.15 -8.73
N GLY A 98 -1.90 0.67 -7.92
CA GLY A 98 -1.61 2.07 -8.21
C GLY A 98 -0.65 2.23 -9.39
N THR A 99 0.45 1.49 -9.38
CA THR A 99 1.44 1.52 -10.48
C THR A 99 0.87 0.96 -11.78
N THR A 100 0.05 -0.09 -11.70
CA THR A 100 -0.68 -0.64 -12.87
C THR A 100 -1.64 0.40 -13.45
N LEU A 101 -2.44 1.07 -12.60
CA LEU A 101 -3.38 2.10 -13.05
C LEU A 101 -2.66 3.29 -13.70
N LEU A 102 -1.54 3.72 -13.11
CA LEU A 102 -0.70 4.80 -13.66
C LEU A 102 -0.16 4.45 -15.05
N ALA A 103 0.37 3.22 -15.19
CA ALA A 103 0.87 2.73 -16.47
C ALA A 103 -0.23 2.62 -17.53
N ARG A 104 -1.46 2.24 -17.15
CA ARG A 104 -2.61 2.17 -18.07
C ARG A 104 -3.12 3.55 -18.50
N THR A 105 -3.12 4.53 -17.58
CA THR A 105 -3.68 5.86 -17.82
C THR A 105 -2.83 6.68 -18.79
N PHE A 106 -1.50 6.60 -18.70
CA PHE A 106 -0.59 7.41 -19.51
C PHE A 106 0.12 6.60 -20.60
N ARG A 107 0.38 7.23 -21.76
CA ARG A 107 1.06 6.64 -22.93
C ARG A 107 2.33 7.41 -23.30
N GLY A 108 3.28 6.74 -23.95
CA GLY A 108 4.48 7.37 -24.51
C GLY A 108 5.31 8.16 -23.49
N ALA A 109 5.71 9.38 -23.84
CA ALA A 109 6.50 10.27 -22.99
C ALA A 109 5.76 10.71 -21.71
N ASP A 110 4.44 10.83 -21.76
CA ASP A 110 3.63 11.24 -20.61
C ASP A 110 3.62 10.18 -19.51
N ARG A 111 3.78 8.90 -19.86
CA ARG A 111 3.92 7.81 -18.87
C ARG A 111 5.17 7.98 -18.02
N HIS A 112 6.30 8.28 -18.65
CA HIS A 112 7.57 8.45 -17.94
C HIS A 112 7.53 9.67 -17.01
N ARG A 113 6.91 10.77 -17.46
CA ARG A 113 6.68 11.96 -16.62
C ARG A 113 5.77 11.64 -15.44
N ALA A 114 4.65 10.97 -15.67
CA ALA A 114 3.71 10.59 -14.62
C ALA A 114 4.35 9.64 -13.60
N GLN A 115 5.16 8.67 -14.05
CA GLN A 115 5.95 7.82 -13.16
C GLN A 115 6.96 8.62 -12.35
N ALA A 116 7.71 9.54 -12.96
CA ALA A 116 8.67 10.38 -12.23
C ALA A 116 8.00 11.23 -11.14
N ILE A 117 6.84 11.82 -11.44
CA ILE A 117 6.06 12.59 -10.45
C ILE A 117 5.55 11.67 -9.33
N ASN A 118 5.07 10.48 -9.67
CA ASN A 118 4.64 9.49 -8.69
C ASN A 118 5.78 9.10 -7.75
N GLU A 119 6.94 8.71 -8.29
CA GLU A 119 8.12 8.35 -7.50
C GLU A 119 8.57 9.51 -6.61
N PHE A 120 8.66 10.72 -7.16
CA PHE A 120 9.01 11.91 -6.38
C PHE A 120 8.03 12.14 -5.21
N THR A 121 6.73 12.02 -5.47
CA THR A 121 5.68 12.19 -4.44
C THR A 121 5.78 11.09 -3.39
N VAL A 122 5.99 9.85 -3.81
CA VAL A 122 6.14 8.68 -2.92
C VAL A 122 7.35 8.88 -2.01
N PHE A 123 8.54 9.11 -2.58
CA PHE A 123 9.76 9.28 -1.80
C PHE A 123 9.72 10.53 -0.91
N GLY A 124 9.19 11.65 -1.41
CA GLY A 124 9.01 12.86 -0.61
C GLY A 124 8.08 12.62 0.58
N SER A 125 6.93 11.98 0.35
CA SER A 125 5.99 11.66 1.43
C SER A 125 6.57 10.67 2.45
N GLN A 126 7.35 9.69 1.99
CA GLN A 126 8.01 8.70 2.83
C GLN A 126 9.11 9.34 3.67
N ALA A 127 9.93 10.23 3.11
CA ALA A 127 10.95 10.96 3.84
C ALA A 127 10.33 11.81 4.97
N CYS A 128 9.30 12.59 4.66
CA CYS A 128 8.58 13.39 5.65
C CYS A 128 7.94 12.51 6.74
N ALA A 129 7.26 11.43 6.36
CA ALA A 129 6.63 10.51 7.30
C ALA A 129 7.67 9.87 8.23
N SER A 130 8.76 9.31 7.70
CA SER A 130 9.78 8.67 8.51
C SER A 130 10.48 9.64 9.45
N LEU A 131 10.75 10.89 9.02
CA LEU A 131 11.34 11.91 9.89
C LEU A 131 10.41 12.27 11.05
N LEU A 132 9.10 12.35 10.80
CA LEU A 132 8.11 12.73 11.81
C LEU A 132 7.71 11.57 12.73
N ALA A 133 7.84 10.32 12.29
CA ALA A 133 7.33 9.14 12.99
C ALA A 133 7.88 8.99 14.42
N GLY A 134 9.20 9.09 14.58
CA GLY A 134 9.86 8.96 15.88
C GLY A 134 9.47 10.07 16.86
N LEU A 135 9.40 11.32 16.37
CA LEU A 135 8.96 12.46 17.18
C LEU A 135 7.47 12.34 17.55
N ALA A 136 6.63 11.93 16.61
CA ALA A 136 5.20 11.75 16.83
C ALA A 136 4.94 10.68 17.90
N VAL A 137 5.56 9.50 17.80
CA VAL A 137 5.29 8.43 18.77
C VAL A 137 5.72 8.81 20.19
N GLN A 138 6.80 9.59 20.33
CA GLN A 138 7.28 10.08 21.61
C GLN A 138 6.38 11.18 22.20
N GLN A 139 5.88 12.10 21.37
CA GLN A 139 5.14 13.28 21.84
C GLN A 139 3.63 13.05 22.01
N ILE A 140 3.01 12.36 21.04
CA ILE A 140 1.57 12.12 21.03
C ILE A 140 1.19 10.68 21.38
N GLY A 141 2.19 9.78 21.49
CA GLY A 141 1.97 8.39 21.85
C GLY A 141 1.49 7.52 20.68
N TRP A 142 1.54 6.20 20.88
CA TRP A 142 1.16 5.20 19.88
C TRP A 142 -0.29 5.33 19.40
N LEU A 143 -1.23 5.57 20.33
CA LEU A 143 -2.65 5.67 20.02
C LEU A 143 -2.95 6.84 19.08
N MET A 144 -2.50 8.06 19.44
CA MET A 144 -2.74 9.25 18.63
C MET A 144 -1.99 9.19 17.30
N LEU A 145 -0.80 8.57 17.27
CA LEU A 145 -0.07 8.33 16.03
C LEU A 145 -0.89 7.49 15.05
N ASN A 146 -1.53 6.41 15.52
CA ASN A 146 -2.38 5.58 14.66
C ASN A 146 -3.63 6.34 14.21
N LEU A 147 -4.28 7.11 15.10
CA LEU A 147 -5.42 7.95 14.74
C LEU A 147 -5.07 9.02 13.70
N ALA A 148 -3.86 9.58 13.75
CA ALA A 148 -3.38 10.55 12.76
C ALA A 148 -3.30 9.98 11.33
N THR A 149 -3.30 8.65 11.18
CA THR A 149 -3.35 8.01 9.85
C THR A 149 -4.77 7.89 9.28
N VAL A 150 -5.81 7.95 10.12
CA VAL A 150 -7.21 7.77 9.72
C VAL A 150 -7.65 8.79 8.65
N PRO A 151 -7.35 10.11 8.75
CA PRO A 151 -7.70 11.06 7.70
C PRO A 151 -7.09 10.71 6.33
N LEU A 152 -5.86 10.21 6.31
CA LEU A 152 -5.19 9.78 5.07
C LEU A 152 -5.87 8.54 4.48
N LEU A 153 -6.32 7.60 5.31
CA LEU A 153 -7.08 6.43 4.88
C LEU A 153 -8.43 6.83 4.30
N VAL A 154 -9.15 7.73 4.97
CA VAL A 154 -10.43 8.27 4.46
C VAL A 154 -10.22 8.95 3.11
N ALA A 155 -9.19 9.80 2.99
CA ALA A 155 -8.86 10.44 1.71
C ALA A 155 -8.56 9.41 0.61
N MET A 156 -7.83 8.34 0.93
CA MET A 156 -7.56 7.24 0.02
C MET A 156 -8.84 6.53 -0.43
N PHE A 157 -9.76 6.22 0.49
CA PHE A 157 -11.03 5.57 0.15
C PHE A 157 -11.91 6.46 -0.71
N LEU A 158 -11.98 7.76 -0.39
CA LEU A 158 -12.71 8.73 -1.19
C LEU A 158 -12.14 8.81 -2.60
N ALA A 159 -10.81 8.88 -2.75
CA ALA A 159 -10.15 8.87 -4.05
C ALA A 159 -10.46 7.58 -4.82
N ALA A 160 -10.25 6.41 -4.20
CA ALA A 160 -10.49 5.11 -4.83
C ALA A 160 -11.96 4.88 -5.21
N SER A 161 -12.90 5.38 -4.40
CA SER A 161 -14.34 5.26 -4.67
C SER A 161 -14.77 6.03 -5.93
N ARG A 162 -14.09 7.15 -6.22
CA ARG A 162 -14.36 8.03 -7.37
C ARG A 162 -13.64 7.60 -8.66
N LEU A 163 -12.69 6.66 -8.57
CA LEU A 163 -12.02 6.12 -9.74
C LEU A 163 -13.02 5.36 -10.63
N ARG A 164 -13.19 5.83 -11.86
CA ARG A 164 -13.85 5.09 -12.93
C ARG A 164 -12.76 4.37 -13.73
N VAL A 165 -12.59 3.09 -13.49
CA VAL A 165 -11.66 2.25 -14.25
C VAL A 165 -12.46 1.63 -15.38
N GLU A 166 -12.21 2.06 -16.61
CA GLU A 166 -12.82 1.42 -17.76
C GLU A 166 -12.27 0.00 -17.93
N PRO A 167 -13.14 -0.99 -18.20
CA PRO A 167 -12.70 -2.34 -18.55
C PRO A 167 -11.68 -2.25 -19.68
N ALA A 168 -10.61 -3.03 -19.59
CA ALA A 168 -9.69 -3.14 -20.72
C ALA A 168 -10.52 -3.54 -21.95
N HIS A 169 -10.51 -2.70 -22.99
CA HIS A 169 -11.15 -3.00 -24.27
C HIS A 169 -10.72 -4.41 -24.66
N ALA A 170 -11.68 -5.33 -24.79
CA ALA A 170 -11.42 -6.62 -25.42
C ALA A 170 -10.73 -6.30 -26.75
N ALA A 171 -9.59 -6.95 -27.01
CA ALA A 171 -8.92 -6.80 -28.29
C ALA A 171 -9.96 -7.02 -29.40
N PRO A 172 -10.03 -6.18 -30.44
CA PRO A 172 -10.91 -6.45 -31.55
C PRO A 172 -10.53 -7.81 -32.11
N ASP A 173 -11.51 -8.72 -32.20
CA ASP A 173 -11.32 -10.09 -32.68
C ASP A 173 -10.50 -10.06 -33.98
N GLY A 174 -9.26 -10.52 -33.89
CA GLY A 174 -8.39 -10.67 -35.02
C GLY A 174 -8.86 -11.85 -35.86
N HIS A 175 -9.07 -11.58 -37.16
CA HIS A 175 -9.20 -12.53 -38.26
C HIS A 175 -10.60 -13.07 -38.57
N ALA A 176 -11.39 -12.24 -39.29
CA ALA A 176 -12.29 -12.75 -40.32
C ALA A 176 -11.84 -12.24 -41.70
N GLY A 177 -11.17 -13.15 -42.43
CA GLY A 177 -11.10 -13.25 -43.90
C GLY A 177 -10.84 -12.00 -44.74
N ARG A 178 -9.62 -11.85 -45.28
CA ARG A 178 -9.43 -11.24 -46.62
C ARG A 178 -8.03 -11.37 -47.24
N ILE A 179 -7.44 -12.58 -47.31
CA ILE A 179 -6.34 -12.80 -48.27
C ILE A 179 -6.37 -14.27 -48.78
N ALA A 180 -7.44 -14.61 -49.48
CA ALA A 180 -7.50 -15.77 -50.36
C ALA A 180 -8.14 -15.31 -51.66
N ASP A 181 -7.39 -14.55 -52.44
CA ASP A 181 -7.61 -14.42 -53.89
C ASP A 181 -6.30 -13.92 -54.51
N GLY A 182 -5.41 -14.88 -54.74
CA GLY A 182 -4.39 -14.82 -55.78
C GLY A 182 -4.72 -15.95 -56.76
N GLY A 183 -5.18 -15.58 -57.95
CA GLY A 183 -5.56 -16.48 -59.04
C GLY A 183 -5.93 -15.68 -60.27
#